data_AF-A0A520YNQ4-F1
#
_entry.id   AF-A0A520YNQ4-F1
#
_cell.length_a   1.000
_cell.length_b   1.000
_cell.length_c   1.000
_cell.angle_alpha   90.00
_cell.angle_beta   90.00
_cell.angle_gamma   90.00
#
_symmetry.space_group_name_H-M   'P 1'
#
loop_
_entity.id
_entity.type
_entity.pdbx_description
1 polymer ?
#
loop_
_entity_poly.entity_id
_entity_poly.type
_entity_poly.pdbx_seq_one_letter_code
_entity_poly.pdbx_strand_id
1 'polypeptide(L)'
;MSNENNKETNSKSQDAMVYDELGKPTLPDFDTLRDIARNNPAGLERLRIALCQKVIEEAPEHSRARLEGLMFQINARRQLAKTDLEACEDLSQMMNASLKRMQAMLKDLRTIQSESILLSTRNYLGEHSPTEDAEVAAVIPFKRKFKRNR
;
A
#
# COMPACT_ATOMS: atom_id res chain seq x y z
N MET A 1 -16.62 17.37 -61.79
CA MET A 1 -17.14 16.25 -60.98
C MET A 1 -16.05 15.80 -60.05
N SER A 2 -16.35 15.91 -58.77
CA SER A 2 -15.71 15.33 -57.57
C SER A 2 -15.32 13.84 -57.77
N ASN A 3 -14.46 13.19 -56.97
CA ASN A 3 -13.67 13.57 -55.80
C ASN A 3 -12.62 12.45 -55.57
N GLU A 4 -11.51 12.87 -54.95
CA GLU A 4 -10.78 12.19 -53.86
C GLU A 4 -10.36 10.72 -54.00
N ASN A 5 -9.06 10.53 -54.27
CA ASN A 5 -8.26 9.49 -53.62
C ASN A 5 -6.99 10.12 -53.08
N ASN A 6 -7.07 10.70 -51.89
CA ASN A 6 -5.92 10.95 -51.04
C ASN A 6 -6.37 10.81 -49.59
N LYS A 7 -6.33 9.57 -49.08
CA LYS A 7 -6.50 9.29 -47.66
C LYS A 7 -5.11 9.19 -47.03
N GLU A 8 -4.45 10.34 -46.98
CA GLU A 8 -3.44 10.58 -45.95
C GLU A 8 -4.15 10.82 -44.62
N THR A 9 -3.41 10.57 -43.55
CA THR A 9 -3.81 10.70 -42.13
C THR A 9 -4.57 9.51 -41.55
N ASN A 10 -3.83 8.60 -40.90
CA ASN A 10 -3.84 8.57 -39.43
C ASN A 10 -2.78 7.59 -38.89
N SER A 11 -1.50 7.95 -39.00
CA SER A 11 -0.42 7.25 -38.28
C SER A 11 0.48 8.29 -37.62
N LYS A 12 0.06 8.81 -36.47
CA LYS A 12 0.91 9.50 -35.46
C LYS A 12 0.02 10.03 -34.35
N SER A 13 -0.28 9.19 -33.37
CA SER A 13 -0.82 9.58 -32.04
C SER A 13 -0.85 8.41 -31.04
N GLN A 14 -0.59 7.19 -31.49
CA GLN A 14 -0.39 6.00 -30.65
C GLN A 14 1.11 5.77 -30.52
N ASP A 15 1.74 6.18 -29.41
CA ASP A 15 2.98 5.57 -28.86
C ASP A 15 3.56 6.43 -27.72
N ALA A 16 2.91 6.36 -26.56
CA ALA A 16 3.53 6.78 -25.30
C ALA A 16 3.33 5.71 -24.21
N MET A 17 3.00 4.49 -24.62
CA MET A 17 2.86 3.33 -23.74
C MET A 17 4.07 2.45 -23.96
N VAL A 18 4.93 2.37 -22.95
CA VAL A 18 6.07 1.45 -22.96
C VAL A 18 5.58 0.11 -22.44
N TYR A 19 5.75 -0.95 -23.23
CA TYR A 19 5.32 -2.31 -22.89
C TYR A 19 6.53 -3.18 -22.55
N ASP A 20 6.38 -4.13 -21.63
CA ASP A 20 7.37 -5.20 -21.44
C ASP A 20 7.29 -6.24 -22.57
N GLU A 21 8.19 -7.21 -22.54
CA GLU A 21 8.25 -8.35 -23.45
C GLU A 21 6.95 -9.20 -23.46
N LEU A 22 6.09 -9.05 -22.45
CA LEU A 22 4.79 -9.73 -22.32
C LEU A 22 3.62 -8.84 -22.78
N GLY A 23 3.90 -7.67 -23.37
CA GLY A 23 2.89 -6.74 -23.85
C GLY A 23 2.13 -6.00 -22.75
N LYS A 24 2.65 -6.01 -21.50
CA LYS A 24 2.02 -5.29 -20.38
C LYS A 24 2.63 -3.90 -20.23
N PRO A 25 1.87 -2.89 -19.80
CA PRO A 25 2.42 -1.56 -19.57
C PRO A 25 3.50 -1.64 -18.48
N THR A 26 4.61 -0.93 -18.71
CA THR A 26 5.72 -0.79 -17.79
C THR A 26 6.02 0.67 -17.49
N LEU A 27 6.66 0.91 -16.36
CA LEU A 27 7.09 2.24 -15.98
C LEU A 27 8.39 2.56 -16.73
N PRO A 28 8.40 3.56 -17.64
CA PRO A 28 9.61 3.98 -18.33
C PRO A 28 10.51 4.83 -17.42
N ASP A 29 11.71 5.14 -17.90
CA ASP A 29 12.68 5.97 -17.18
C ASP A 29 12.17 7.41 -16.96
N PHE A 30 12.74 8.08 -15.97
CA PHE A 30 12.35 9.43 -15.55
C PHE A 30 12.43 10.45 -16.69
N ASP A 31 13.50 10.41 -17.51
CA ASP A 31 13.64 11.35 -18.62
C ASP A 31 12.50 11.17 -19.64
N THR A 32 12.10 9.93 -19.92
CA THR A 32 10.96 9.63 -20.78
C THR A 32 9.65 10.13 -20.16
N LEU A 33 9.42 9.91 -18.87
CA LEU A 33 8.22 10.41 -18.17
C LEU A 33 8.15 11.95 -18.21
N ARG A 34 9.29 12.62 -18.01
CA ARG A 34 9.39 14.08 -18.09
C ARG A 34 9.05 14.59 -19.49
N ASP A 35 9.54 13.91 -20.51
CA ASP A 35 9.30 14.30 -21.90
C ASP A 35 7.83 14.08 -22.29
N ILE A 36 7.21 12.98 -21.82
CA ILE A 36 5.76 12.76 -21.97
C ILE A 36 4.98 13.85 -21.22
N ALA A 37 5.36 14.19 -20.00
CA ALA A 37 4.68 15.23 -19.21
C ALA A 37 4.68 16.60 -19.92
N ARG A 38 5.80 16.98 -20.55
CA ARG A 38 5.95 18.26 -21.25
C ARG A 38 5.23 18.30 -22.59
N ASN A 39 5.33 17.23 -23.37
CA ASN A 39 4.87 17.22 -24.76
C ASN A 39 3.47 16.61 -24.93
N ASN A 40 3.06 15.74 -24.01
CA ASN A 40 1.79 15.00 -24.08
C ASN A 40 1.25 14.63 -22.68
N PRO A 41 0.74 15.61 -21.91
CA PRO A 41 0.23 15.37 -20.55
C PRO A 41 -0.93 14.35 -20.53
N ALA A 42 -1.76 14.32 -21.57
CA ALA A 42 -2.82 13.31 -21.73
C ALA A 42 -2.24 11.89 -21.90
N GLY A 43 -1.10 11.76 -22.57
CA GLY A 43 -0.37 10.49 -22.69
C GLY A 43 0.13 9.98 -21.35
N LEU A 44 0.65 10.86 -20.50
CA LEU A 44 1.10 10.51 -19.15
C LEU A 44 -0.07 10.01 -18.29
N GLU A 45 -1.22 10.66 -18.37
CA GLU A 45 -2.40 10.24 -17.61
C GLU A 45 -2.92 8.87 -18.05
N ARG A 46 -2.91 8.58 -19.36
CA ARG A 46 -3.23 7.25 -19.88
C ARG A 46 -2.25 6.20 -19.33
N LEU A 47 -0.95 6.47 -19.37
CA LEU A 47 0.07 5.57 -18.84
C LEU A 47 -0.15 5.27 -17.35
N ARG A 48 -0.45 6.31 -16.56
CA ARG A 48 -0.78 6.16 -15.14
C ARG A 48 -1.98 5.23 -14.94
N ILE A 49 -3.07 5.44 -15.66
CA ILE A 49 -4.28 4.61 -15.55
C ILE A 49 -3.95 3.15 -15.91
N ALA A 50 -3.23 2.91 -16.99
CA ALA A 50 -2.85 1.56 -17.41
C ALA A 50 -1.97 0.84 -16.38
N LEU A 51 -1.00 1.54 -15.77
CA LEU A 51 -0.17 0.99 -14.71
C LEU A 51 -0.97 0.70 -13.44
N CYS A 52 -1.90 1.57 -13.04
CA CYS A 52 -2.80 1.31 -11.91
C CYS A 52 -3.70 0.10 -12.18
N GLN A 53 -4.26 0.00 -13.39
CA GLN A 53 -5.14 -1.09 -13.78
C GLN A 53 -4.41 -2.44 -13.77
N LYS A 54 -3.17 -2.47 -14.26
CA LYS A 54 -2.29 -3.66 -14.15
C LYS A 54 -2.16 -4.15 -12.71
N VAL A 55 -1.95 -3.24 -11.75
CA VAL A 55 -1.85 -3.60 -10.32
C VAL A 55 -3.16 -4.20 -9.79
N ILE A 56 -4.30 -3.69 -10.22
CA ILE A 56 -5.63 -4.20 -9.82
C ILE A 56 -5.89 -5.60 -10.42
N GLU A 57 -5.51 -5.81 -11.68
CA GLU A 57 -5.66 -7.08 -12.38
C GLU A 57 -4.78 -8.18 -11.79
N GLU A 58 -3.55 -7.84 -11.42
CA GLU A 58 -2.58 -8.76 -10.81
C GLU A 58 -2.89 -9.05 -9.32
N ALA A 59 -3.79 -8.28 -8.69
CA ALA A 59 -4.15 -8.46 -7.30
C ALA A 59 -5.10 -9.67 -7.06
N PRO A 60 -5.03 -10.32 -5.88
CA PRO A 60 -5.97 -11.36 -5.49
C PRO A 60 -7.42 -10.89 -5.49
N GLU A 61 -8.36 -11.79 -5.85
CA GLU A 61 -9.79 -11.49 -6.01
C GLU A 61 -10.40 -10.74 -4.81
N HIS A 62 -10.08 -11.19 -3.59
CA HIS A 62 -10.59 -10.61 -2.35
C HIS A 62 -10.15 -9.15 -2.12
N SER A 63 -9.09 -8.71 -2.80
CA SER A 63 -8.52 -7.36 -2.67
C SER A 63 -8.90 -6.43 -3.83
N ARG A 64 -9.31 -6.99 -4.97
CA ARG A 64 -9.57 -6.23 -6.21
C ARG A 64 -10.64 -5.15 -6.02
N ALA A 65 -11.79 -5.50 -5.46
CA ALA A 65 -12.89 -4.55 -5.21
C ALA A 65 -12.46 -3.38 -4.32
N ARG A 66 -11.58 -3.65 -3.33
CA ARG A 66 -11.05 -2.59 -2.45
C ARG A 66 -10.07 -1.68 -3.18
N LEU A 67 -9.24 -2.25 -4.06
CA LEU A 67 -8.28 -1.47 -4.86
C LEU A 67 -8.98 -0.60 -5.90
N GLU A 68 -10.06 -1.09 -6.52
CA GLU A 68 -10.90 -0.29 -7.43
C GLU A 68 -11.53 0.90 -6.69
N GLY A 69 -12.09 0.67 -5.51
CA GLY A 69 -12.63 1.75 -4.66
C GLY A 69 -11.55 2.77 -4.27
N LEU A 70 -10.34 2.32 -3.97
CA LEU A 70 -9.20 3.19 -3.68
C LEU A 70 -8.80 4.01 -4.91
N MET A 71 -8.74 3.38 -6.09
CA MET A 71 -8.45 4.06 -7.35
C MET A 71 -9.49 5.15 -7.65
N PHE A 72 -10.77 4.87 -7.42
CA PHE A 72 -11.84 5.87 -7.52
C PHE A 72 -11.60 7.06 -6.59
N GLN A 73 -11.27 6.82 -5.32
CA GLN A 73 -10.99 7.90 -4.36
C GLN A 73 -9.77 8.75 -4.76
N ILE A 74 -8.71 8.12 -5.25
CA ILE A 74 -7.51 8.80 -5.76
C ILE A 74 -7.87 9.70 -6.94
N ASN A 75 -8.61 9.17 -7.91
CA ASN A 75 -9.02 9.92 -9.10
C ASN A 75 -9.94 11.09 -8.74
N ALA A 76 -10.89 10.89 -7.83
CA ALA A 76 -11.78 11.95 -7.37
C ALA A 76 -11.02 13.09 -6.68
N ARG A 77 -10.08 12.79 -5.79
CA ARG A 77 -9.24 13.83 -5.14
C ARG A 77 -8.43 14.62 -6.17
N ARG A 78 -7.83 13.94 -7.15
CA ARG A 78 -7.09 14.62 -8.22
C ARG A 78 -7.97 15.54 -9.07
N GLN A 79 -9.21 15.14 -9.35
CA GLN A 79 -10.15 15.97 -10.13
C GLN A 79 -10.67 17.18 -9.33
N LEU A 80 -10.77 17.05 -8.00
CA LEU A 80 -11.23 18.13 -7.12
C LEU A 80 -10.13 19.14 -6.78
N ALA A 81 -8.86 18.72 -6.83
CA ALA A 81 -7.71 19.59 -6.59
C ALA A 81 -7.62 20.68 -7.66
N LYS A 82 -7.29 21.90 -7.24
CA LYS A 82 -7.17 23.07 -8.14
C LYS A 82 -5.83 23.09 -8.86
N THR A 83 -4.82 22.45 -8.28
CA THR A 83 -3.46 22.37 -8.82
C THR A 83 -2.88 20.97 -8.66
N ASP A 84 -1.94 20.59 -9.52
CA ASP A 84 -1.26 19.29 -9.44
C ASP A 84 -0.48 19.12 -8.13
N LEU A 85 0.01 20.23 -7.55
CA LEU A 85 0.71 20.22 -6.27
C LEU A 85 -0.23 19.94 -5.09
N GLU A 86 -1.41 20.56 -5.09
CA GLU A 86 -2.47 20.27 -4.11
C GLU A 86 -2.91 18.81 -4.19
N ALA A 87 -3.08 18.28 -5.41
CA ALA A 87 -3.37 16.86 -5.60
C ALA A 87 -2.27 15.96 -5.01
N CYS A 88 -1.00 16.32 -5.22
CA CYS A 88 0.13 15.59 -4.64
C CYS A 88 0.10 15.62 -3.10
N GLU A 89 -0.17 16.79 -2.51
CA GLU A 89 -0.29 16.95 -1.07
C GLU A 89 -1.42 16.06 -0.52
N ASP A 90 -2.62 16.15 -1.08
CA ASP A 90 -3.79 15.38 -0.65
C ASP A 90 -3.56 13.87 -0.71
N LEU A 91 -2.94 13.39 -1.80
CA LEU A 91 -2.60 11.98 -1.96
C LEU A 91 -1.54 11.56 -0.94
N SER A 92 -0.52 12.39 -0.68
CA SER A 92 0.49 12.12 0.33
C SER A 92 -0.09 12.06 1.74
N GLN A 93 -1.07 12.90 2.06
CA GLN A 93 -1.80 12.87 3.33
C GLN A 93 -2.62 11.59 3.47
N MET A 94 -3.32 11.17 2.41
CA MET A 94 -4.09 9.92 2.41
C MET A 94 -3.20 8.69 2.66
N MET A 95 -2.04 8.62 1.98
CA MET A 95 -1.06 7.55 2.18
C MET A 95 -0.52 7.54 3.62
N ASN A 96 -0.14 8.71 4.14
CA ASN A 96 0.36 8.84 5.51
C ASN A 96 -0.71 8.52 6.56
N ALA A 97 -1.97 8.88 6.33
CA ALA A 97 -3.08 8.52 7.21
C ALA A 97 -3.27 7.00 7.29
N SER A 98 -3.15 6.30 6.16
CA SER A 98 -3.18 4.84 6.11
C SER A 98 -2.04 4.22 6.93
N LEU A 99 -0.81 4.71 6.74
CA LEU A 99 0.36 4.26 7.50
C LEU A 99 0.19 4.49 9.01
N LYS A 100 -0.26 5.68 9.42
CA LYS A 100 -0.52 6.01 10.83
C LYS A 100 -1.58 5.10 11.43
N ARG A 101 -2.66 4.80 10.69
CA ARG A 101 -3.69 3.87 11.14
C ARG A 101 -3.12 2.46 11.35
N MET A 102 -2.30 1.97 10.42
CA MET A 102 -1.63 0.68 10.59
C MET A 102 -0.71 0.66 11.82
N GLN A 103 0.10 1.71 12.01
CA GLN A 103 0.96 1.84 13.17
C GLN A 103 0.18 1.87 14.49
N ALA A 104 -0.98 2.54 14.52
CA ALA A 104 -1.86 2.54 15.68
C ALA A 104 -2.39 1.13 15.99
N MET A 105 -2.95 0.43 14.99
CA MET A 105 -3.44 -0.94 15.17
C MET A 105 -2.35 -1.90 15.66
N LEU A 106 -1.11 -1.79 15.15
CA LEU A 106 0.01 -2.61 15.63
C LEU A 106 0.41 -2.28 17.07
N LYS A 107 0.36 -1.02 17.47
CA LYS A 107 0.60 -0.61 18.85
C LYS A 107 -0.48 -1.17 19.78
N ASP A 108 -1.75 -1.09 19.37
CA ASP A 108 -2.90 -1.58 20.14
C ASP A 108 -2.83 -3.10 20.31
N LEU A 109 -2.47 -3.84 19.26
CA LEU A 109 -2.25 -5.30 19.37
C LEU A 109 -1.13 -5.62 20.36
N ARG A 110 -0.05 -4.84 20.37
CA ARG A 110 1.06 -5.03 21.31
C ARG A 110 0.65 -4.73 22.75
N THR A 111 -0.15 -3.69 22.99
CA THR A 111 -0.63 -3.35 24.35
C THR A 111 -1.56 -4.43 24.88
N ILE A 112 -2.51 -4.89 24.08
CA ILE A 112 -3.43 -5.99 24.43
C ILE A 112 -2.63 -7.25 24.80
N GLN A 113 -1.61 -7.61 24.00
CA GLN A 113 -0.74 -8.74 24.30
C GLN A 113 -0.03 -8.56 25.65
N SER A 114 0.55 -7.40 25.93
CA SER A 114 1.23 -7.16 27.22
C SER A 114 0.27 -7.20 28.43
N GLU A 115 -0.94 -6.65 28.30
CA GLU A 115 -1.94 -6.66 29.37
C GLU A 115 -2.44 -8.08 29.66
N SER A 116 -2.66 -8.90 28.62
CA SER A 116 -3.04 -10.31 28.78
C SER A 116 -1.99 -11.12 29.55
N ILE A 117 -0.70 -10.84 29.32
CA ILE A 117 0.41 -11.47 30.04
C ILE A 117 0.43 -11.03 31.51
N LEU A 118 0.20 -9.74 31.78
CA LEU A 118 0.14 -9.23 33.15
C LEU A 118 -1.05 -9.81 33.92
N LEU A 119 -2.22 -9.89 33.29
CA LEU A 119 -3.44 -10.40 33.92
C LEU A 119 -3.35 -11.90 34.23
N SER A 120 -2.80 -12.69 33.29
CA SER A 120 -2.54 -14.13 33.51
C SER A 120 -1.53 -14.36 34.64
N THR A 121 -0.45 -13.57 34.70
CA THR A 121 0.52 -13.63 35.81
C THR A 121 -0.13 -13.26 37.14
N ARG A 122 -0.96 -12.21 37.17
CA ARG A 122 -1.65 -11.77 38.39
C ARG A 122 -2.66 -12.80 38.88
N ASN A 123 -3.44 -13.42 37.98
CA ASN A 123 -4.39 -14.46 38.36
C ASN A 123 -3.67 -15.71 38.90
N TYR A 124 -2.50 -16.06 38.35
CA TYR A 124 -1.68 -17.15 38.86
C TYR A 124 -1.17 -16.91 40.30
N LEU A 125 -0.93 -15.65 40.66
CA LEU A 125 -0.48 -15.26 42.00
C LEU A 125 -1.64 -14.95 42.97
N GLY A 126 -2.84 -14.66 42.47
CA GLY A 126 -3.99 -14.25 43.26
C GLY A 126 -4.91 -15.38 43.72
N GLU A 127 -4.91 -16.53 43.05
CA GLU A 127 -5.71 -17.70 43.45
C GLU A 127 -5.01 -18.63 44.46
N HIS A 128 -3.71 -18.46 44.68
CA HIS A 128 -2.98 -19.17 45.73
C HIS A 128 -2.82 -18.30 46.98
N SER A 129 -3.84 -18.29 47.84
CA SER A 129 -3.57 -18.14 49.27
C SER A 129 -2.73 -19.33 49.73
N PRO A 130 -1.73 -19.15 50.60
CA PRO A 130 -0.96 -20.27 51.13
C PRO A 130 -1.86 -21.05 52.08
N THR A 131 -2.58 -22.05 51.58
CA THR A 131 -3.05 -23.14 52.43
C THR A 131 -1.84 -24.02 52.73
N GLU A 132 -1.51 -24.12 54.02
CA GLU A 132 -0.24 -24.60 54.58
C GLU A 132 0.19 -26.05 54.24
N ASP A 133 -0.52 -26.80 53.38
CA ASP A 133 -0.31 -28.26 53.25
C ASP A 133 -0.14 -28.79 51.80
N ALA A 134 0.46 -28.03 50.88
CA ALA A 134 0.84 -28.59 49.58
C ALA A 134 2.31 -28.29 49.28
N GLU A 135 3.11 -29.35 49.16
CA GLU A 135 4.49 -29.34 48.63
C GLU A 135 4.59 -28.36 47.45
N VAL A 136 5.19 -27.20 47.73
CA VAL A 136 5.22 -26.08 46.80
C VAL A 136 6.11 -26.48 45.62
N ALA A 137 5.49 -26.76 44.47
CA ALA A 137 6.22 -26.98 43.24
C ALA A 137 7.08 -25.73 42.96
N ALA A 138 8.40 -25.89 43.02
CA ALA A 138 9.33 -24.80 42.82
C ALA A 138 9.23 -24.26 41.39
N VAL A 139 8.77 -23.02 41.25
CA VAL A 139 8.75 -22.31 39.97
C VAL A 139 10.19 -22.14 39.47
N ILE A 140 10.55 -22.86 38.41
CA ILE A 140 11.89 -22.82 37.83
C ILE A 140 12.02 -21.55 36.97
N PRO A 141 12.97 -20.64 37.27
CA PRO A 141 13.17 -19.45 36.45
C PRO A 141 13.79 -19.83 35.09
N PHE A 142 13.21 -19.30 34.00
CA PHE A 142 13.76 -19.45 32.66
C PHE A 142 15.03 -18.60 32.52
N LYS A 143 16.21 -19.24 32.50
CA LYS A 143 17.47 -18.53 32.24
C LYS A 143 17.57 -18.13 30.77
N ARG A 144 17.41 -16.83 30.50
CA ARG A 144 17.68 -16.22 29.19
C ARG A 144 19.18 -16.35 28.87
N LYS A 145 19.54 -17.23 27.92
CA LYS A 145 20.94 -17.43 27.52
C LYS A 145 21.49 -16.15 26.89
N PHE A 146 22.39 -15.46 27.60
CA PHE A 146 23.17 -14.36 27.05
C PHE A 146 24.29 -14.94 26.19
N LYS A 147 24.19 -14.81 24.86
CA LYS A 147 25.27 -15.16 23.94
C LYS A 147 26.31 -14.04 24.00
N ARG A 148 27.40 -14.21 24.76
CA ARG A 148 28.59 -13.35 24.64
C ARG A 148 29.30 -13.73 23.35
N ASN A 149 29.33 -12.81 22.40
CA ASN A 149 30.22 -12.89 21.26
C ASN A 149 31.66 -12.65 21.75
N ARG A 150 32.57 -13.55 21.38
CA ARG A 150 33.97 -13.24 21.14
C ARG A 150 34.21 -13.43 19.64
#